data_AF-F4H9N0-F1
#
_entry.id   AF-F4H9N0-F1
#
_cell.length_a   1.000
_cell.length_b   1.000
_cell.length_c   1.000
_cell.angle_alpha   90.00
_cell.angle_beta   90.00
_cell.angle_gamma   90.00
#
_symmetry.space_group_name_H-M   'P 1'
#
loop_
_entity.id
_entity.type
_entity.pdbx_description
1 polymer ?
#
loop_
_entity_poly.entity_id
_entity_poly.type
_entity_poly.pdbx_seq_one_letter_code
_entity_poly.pdbx_strand_id
1 'polypeptide(L)'
;MGDLTYRVDFEQRTGQGEITNFSNNIGHITLHQGSINGQEIKADASMAGGITGKYTLGFFGPNGEEIAGDLYIDSSLDNSVPANGGTREKYEAKNRGVAFGLAAQKESQQ
;
A
#
# COMPACT_ATOMS: atom_id res chain seq x y z
N MET A 1 12.33 7.02 -3.52
CA MET A 1 11.96 5.59 -3.65
C MET A 1 11.90 4.99 -2.26
N GLY A 2 11.08 3.96 -2.05
CA GLY A 2 10.98 3.24 -0.78
C GLY A 2 10.92 1.74 -1.06
N ASP A 3 11.24 0.93 -0.04
CA ASP A 3 11.32 -0.53 -0.17
C ASP A 3 10.02 -1.15 0.33
N LEU A 4 9.36 -1.93 -0.52
CA LEU A 4 8.12 -2.65 -0.21
C LEU A 4 8.45 -4.10 0.19
N THR A 5 8.07 -4.47 1.40
CA THR A 5 8.03 -5.87 1.84
C THR A 5 6.57 -6.28 2.03
N TYR A 6 6.12 -7.32 1.36
CA TYR A 6 4.73 -7.79 1.47
C TYR A 6 4.67 -9.32 1.51
N ARG A 7 3.91 -9.85 2.47
CA ARG A 7 3.69 -11.29 2.63
C ARG A 7 2.24 -11.62 2.31
N VAL A 8 2.06 -12.64 1.48
CA VAL A 8 0.76 -13.18 1.09
C VAL A 8 0.64 -14.59 1.62
N ASP A 9 -0.47 -14.89 2.27
CA ASP A 9 -0.84 -16.21 2.74
C ASP A 9 -2.10 -16.65 1.96
N PHE A 10 -1.90 -17.45 0.92
CA PHE A 10 -3.00 -17.90 0.06
C PHE A 10 -3.90 -18.93 0.75
N GLU A 11 -3.40 -19.65 1.76
CA GLU A 11 -4.20 -20.61 2.53
C GLU A 11 -5.17 -19.88 3.45
N GLN A 12 -4.66 -18.91 4.21
CA GLN A 12 -5.48 -18.06 5.09
C GLN A 12 -6.21 -16.96 4.33
N ARG A 13 -5.89 -16.78 3.04
CA ARG A 13 -6.40 -15.72 2.18
C ARG A 13 -6.16 -14.34 2.79
N THR A 14 -4.96 -14.08 3.29
CA THR A 14 -4.58 -12.81 3.88
C THR A 14 -3.29 -12.26 3.29
N GLY A 15 -3.05 -10.95 3.49
CA GLY A 15 -1.78 -10.34 3.16
C GLY A 15 -1.55 -9.08 3.98
N GLN A 16 -0.28 -8.77 4.24
CA GLN A 16 0.16 -7.61 5.01
C GLN A 16 1.62 -7.28 4.68
N GLY A 17 2.07 -6.09 5.06
CA GLY A 17 3.44 -5.69 4.78
C GLY A 17 3.79 -4.33 5.35
N GLU A 18 4.85 -3.77 4.79
CA GLU A 18 5.40 -2.48 5.19
C GLU A 18 6.17 -1.82 4.06
N ILE A 19 6.28 -0.50 4.15
CA ILE A 19 7.13 0.31 3.27
C ILE A 19 8.13 1.06 4.14
N THR A 20 9.40 0.91 3.80
CA THR A 20 10.53 1.49 4.54
C THR A 20 11.46 2.26 3.59
N ASN A 21 12.54 2.83 4.14
CA ASN A 21 13.64 3.43 3.37
C ASN A 21 13.23 4.49 2.33
N PHE A 22 12.22 5.32 2.65
CA PHE A 22 11.85 6.43 1.78
C PHE A 22 12.99 7.45 1.64
N SER A 23 13.43 7.69 0.40
CA SER A 23 14.46 8.70 0.09
C SER A 23 14.10 10.14 0.53
N ASN A 24 12.82 10.42 0.82
CA ASN A 24 12.31 11.74 1.18
C ASN A 24 11.97 11.90 2.68
N ASN A 25 12.44 10.99 3.55
CA ASN A 25 12.12 10.96 4.99
C ASN A 25 10.62 10.80 5.31
N ILE A 26 9.85 10.17 4.42
CA ILE A 26 8.41 9.93 4.62
C ILE A 26 8.12 8.95 5.78
N GLY A 27 9.13 8.34 6.39
CA GLY A 27 8.98 7.47 7.56
C GLY A 27 8.40 6.10 7.20
N HIS A 28 8.22 5.25 8.21
CA HIS A 28 7.69 3.88 8.04
C HIS A 28 6.17 3.90 7.84
N ILE A 29 5.70 3.15 6.84
CA ILE A 29 4.29 2.87 6.60
C ILE A 29 4.01 1.38 6.84
N THR A 30 3.08 1.08 7.74
CA THR A 30 2.57 -0.27 7.95
C THR A 30 1.35 -0.51 7.05
N LEU A 31 1.34 -1.62 6.32
CA LEU A 31 0.21 -2.10 5.52
C LEU A 31 -0.49 -3.21 6.32
N HIS A 32 -1.62 -2.88 6.94
CA HIS A 32 -2.31 -3.81 7.85
C HIS A 32 -2.86 -5.02 7.12
N GLN A 33 -3.10 -6.08 7.88
CA GLN A 33 -3.64 -7.33 7.34
C GLN A 33 -4.99 -7.10 6.65
N GLY A 34 -5.03 -7.43 5.37
CA GLY A 34 -6.25 -7.51 4.58
C GLY A 34 -6.60 -8.94 4.21
N SER A 35 -7.83 -9.15 3.72
CA SER A 35 -8.28 -10.42 3.16
C SER A 35 -8.23 -10.39 1.63
N ILE A 36 -7.88 -11.53 1.02
CA ILE A 36 -7.90 -11.72 -0.43
C ILE A 36 -9.36 -11.87 -0.89
N ASN A 37 -9.82 -10.89 -1.67
CA ASN A 37 -11.12 -10.91 -2.31
C ASN A 37 -10.95 -10.85 -3.84
N GLY A 38 -11.34 -11.92 -4.53
CA GLY A 38 -11.02 -12.10 -5.94
C GLY A 38 -9.49 -12.12 -6.16
N GLN A 39 -8.99 -11.16 -6.94
CA GLN A 39 -7.57 -11.01 -7.27
C GLN A 39 -6.93 -9.80 -6.57
N GLU A 40 -7.55 -9.29 -5.50
CA GLU A 40 -7.05 -8.10 -4.79
C GLU A 40 -7.12 -8.22 -3.27
N ILE A 41 -6.34 -7.37 -2.60
CA ILE A 41 -6.46 -7.02 -1.19
C ILE A 41 -6.74 -5.52 -1.10
N LYS A 42 -7.74 -5.16 -0.29
CA LYS A 42 -8.03 -3.79 0.13
C LYS A 42 -8.02 -3.74 1.65
N ALA A 43 -7.19 -2.90 2.23
CA ALA A 43 -7.06 -2.79 3.69
C ALA A 43 -6.48 -1.45 4.12
N ASP A 44 -6.42 -1.25 5.43
CA ASP A 44 -5.91 -0.03 6.04
C ASP A 44 -4.38 0.01 6.06
N ALA A 45 -3.84 1.22 6.14
CA ALA A 45 -2.44 1.51 6.38
C ALA A 45 -2.30 2.53 7.51
N SER A 46 -1.13 2.60 8.13
CA SER A 46 -0.84 3.63 9.12
C SER A 46 0.63 4.03 9.17
N MET A 47 0.86 5.22 9.71
CA MET A 47 2.18 5.75 10.00
C MET A 47 2.22 6.24 11.46
N ALA A 48 3.42 6.58 11.94
CA ALA A 48 3.59 7.20 13.25
C ALA A 48 2.76 8.50 13.39
N GLY A 49 2.42 8.87 14.62
CA GLY A 49 1.63 10.08 14.90
C GLY A 49 0.12 9.94 14.62
N GLY A 50 -0.40 8.71 14.43
CA GLY A 50 -1.83 8.47 14.22
C GLY A 50 -2.31 8.77 12.80
N ILE A 51 -1.38 8.92 11.86
CA ILE A 51 -1.69 9.09 10.44
C ILE A 51 -2.21 7.76 9.90
N THR A 52 -3.34 7.82 9.19
CA THR A 52 -4.02 6.65 8.63
C THR A 52 -4.02 6.71 7.10
N GLY A 53 -4.24 5.55 6.49
CA GLY A 53 -4.34 5.41 5.06
C GLY A 53 -5.07 4.13 4.68
N LYS A 54 -5.17 3.89 3.38
CA LYS A 54 -5.76 2.70 2.79
C LYS A 54 -4.94 2.30 1.58
N TYR A 55 -4.87 1.01 1.29
CA TYR A 55 -4.19 0.50 0.12
C TYR A 55 -5.05 -0.49 -0.65
N THR A 56 -4.70 -0.66 -1.92
CA THR A 56 -5.20 -1.72 -2.80
C THR A 56 -4.01 -2.38 -3.46
N LEU A 57 -3.96 -3.71 -3.46
CA LEU A 57 -2.97 -4.50 -4.18
C LEU A 57 -3.68 -5.58 -4.98
N GLY A 58 -3.41 -5.65 -6.28
CA GLY A 58 -3.82 -6.74 -7.15
C GLY A 58 -2.70 -7.76 -7.33
N PHE A 59 -3.07 -9.01 -7.58
CA PHE A 59 -2.15 -10.10 -7.96
C PHE A 59 -2.11 -10.25 -9.48
N PHE A 60 -0.91 -10.40 -10.05
CA PHE A 60 -0.67 -10.53 -11.47
C PHE A 60 0.22 -11.74 -11.77
N GLY A 61 0.05 -12.30 -12.97
CA GLY A 61 0.66 -13.55 -13.38
C GLY A 61 -0.15 -14.79 -12.93
N PRO A 62 0.08 -15.95 -13.57
CA PRO A 62 -0.73 -17.15 -13.33
C PRO A 62 -0.66 -17.68 -11.90
N ASN A 63 0.39 -17.34 -11.14
CA ASN A 63 0.56 -17.76 -9.74
C ASN A 63 0.70 -16.57 -8.76
N GLY A 64 0.32 -15.36 -9.17
CA GLY A 64 0.48 -14.16 -8.36
C GLY A 64 1.95 -13.80 -8.14
N GLU A 65 2.75 -13.91 -9.21
CA GLU A 65 4.17 -13.57 -9.21
C GLU A 65 4.44 -12.10 -8.97
N GLU A 66 3.47 -11.24 -9.28
CA GLU A 66 3.60 -9.80 -9.14
C GLU A 66 2.43 -9.24 -8.33
N ILE A 67 2.73 -8.23 -7.51
CA ILE A 67 1.74 -7.38 -6.89
C ILE A 67 1.90 -5.95 -7.40
N ALA A 68 0.78 -5.29 -7.67
CA ALA A 68 0.78 -3.86 -7.99
C ALA A 68 -0.51 -3.19 -7.51
N GLY A 69 -0.41 -1.90 -7.22
CA GLY A 69 -1.57 -1.11 -6.83
C GLY A 69 -1.18 0.23 -6.24
N ASP A 70 -1.98 0.71 -5.31
CA ASP A 70 -1.84 2.06 -4.79
C ASP A 70 -2.15 2.16 -3.29
N LEU A 71 -1.38 3.01 -2.63
CA LEU A 71 -1.54 3.40 -1.23
C LEU A 71 -1.96 4.87 -1.20
N TYR A 72 -2.94 5.19 -0.37
CA TYR A 72 -3.34 6.55 -0.05
C TYR A 72 -3.18 6.82 1.44
N ILE A 73 -2.43 7.85 1.79
CA ILE A 73 -2.28 8.34 3.16
C ILE A 73 -3.18 9.57 3.33
N ASP A 74 -4.11 9.55 4.30
CA ASP A 74 -5.07 10.63 4.56
C ASP A 74 -4.48 11.79 5.38
N SER A 75 -3.26 12.18 5.00
CA SER A 75 -2.53 13.32 5.55
C SER A 75 -1.62 13.91 4.48
N SER A 76 -1.34 15.21 4.59
CA SER A 76 -0.17 15.77 3.92
C SER A 76 1.10 15.21 4.57
N LEU A 77 2.11 14.96 3.75
CA LEU A 77 3.43 14.52 4.19
C LEU A 77 4.46 15.55 3.72
N ASP A 78 5.52 15.73 4.49
CA ASP A 78 6.61 16.62 4.06
C ASP A 78 7.22 16.11 2.76
N ASN A 79 7.58 17.06 1.87
CA ASN A 79 8.16 16.75 0.55
C ASN A 79 7.27 15.85 -0.34
N SER A 80 5.94 15.92 -0.17
CA SER A 80 4.97 15.22 -0.99
C SER A 80 4.12 16.16 -1.84
N VAL A 81 3.57 15.62 -2.92
CA VAL A 81 2.56 16.32 -3.74
C VAL A 81 1.20 15.75 -3.37
N PRO A 82 0.22 16.60 -3.02
CA PRO A 82 -1.11 16.14 -2.66
C PRO A 82 -1.83 15.53 -3.88
N ALA A 83 -2.60 14.48 -3.63
CA ALA A 83 -3.40 13.81 -4.64
C ALA A 83 -4.52 14.73 -5.19
N ASN A 84 -5.01 14.38 -6.38
CA ASN A 84 -6.16 15.06 -6.97
C ASN A 84 -7.46 14.73 -6.20
N GLY A 85 -8.54 15.46 -6.49
CA GLY A 85 -9.83 15.25 -5.84
C GLY A 85 -10.43 13.86 -6.08
N GLY A 86 -10.28 13.32 -7.29
CA GLY A 86 -10.79 12.00 -7.65
C GLY A 86 -10.11 10.85 -6.90
N THR A 87 -8.79 10.93 -6.67
CA THR A 87 -8.09 9.94 -5.86
C THR A 87 -8.55 9.98 -4.41
N ARG A 88 -8.72 11.17 -3.81
CA ARG A 88 -9.29 11.28 -2.47
C ARG A 88 -10.68 10.63 -2.37
N GLU A 89 -11.53 10.85 -3.38
CA GLU A 89 -12.86 10.27 -3.46
C GLU A 89 -12.84 8.74 -3.61
N LYS A 90 -11.96 8.19 -4.45
CA LYS A 90 -11.73 6.74 -4.59
C LYS A 90 -11.48 6.06 -3.24
N TYR A 91 -10.73 6.71 -2.35
CA TYR A 91 -10.38 6.17 -1.03
C TYR A 91 -11.32 6.60 0.10
N GLU A 92 -12.36 7.37 -0.22
CA GLU A 92 -13.31 7.93 0.76
C GLU A 92 -12.61 8.72 1.87
N ALA A 93 -11.52 9.40 1.51
CA ALA A 93 -10.65 10.09 2.45
C ALA A 93 -11.20 11.47 2.83
N LYS A 94 -10.93 11.87 4.08
CA LYS A 94 -11.40 13.15 4.63
C LYS A 94 -10.58 14.31 4.08
N ASN A 95 -9.26 14.14 3.98
CA ASN A 95 -8.33 15.18 3.54
C ASN A 95 -7.78 14.86 2.15
N ARG A 96 -7.24 15.89 1.47
CA ARG A 96 -6.39 15.69 0.29
C ARG A 96 -4.99 15.33 0.77
N GLY A 97 -4.76 14.02 0.87
CA GLY A 97 -3.51 13.43 1.28
C GLY A 97 -2.63 13.04 0.10
N VAL A 98 -1.82 12.00 0.27
CA VAL A 98 -0.76 11.61 -0.67
C VAL A 98 -1.04 10.22 -1.21
N ALA A 99 -0.82 10.02 -2.50
CA ALA A 99 -0.93 8.72 -3.15
C ALA A 99 0.44 8.20 -3.59
N PHE A 100 0.67 6.90 -3.41
CA PHE A 100 1.86 6.18 -3.84
C PHE A 100 1.45 5.01 -4.74
N GLY A 101 2.19 4.79 -5.82
CA GLY A 101 2.14 3.52 -6.54
C GLY A 101 2.96 2.46 -5.81
N LEU A 102 2.43 1.25 -5.72
CA LEU A 102 3.08 0.08 -5.14
C LEU A 102 3.30 -0.96 -6.22
N ALA A 103 4.48 -1.56 -6.26
CA ALA A 103 4.75 -2.72 -7.10
C ALA A 103 5.87 -3.56 -6.50
N ALA A 104 5.75 -4.88 -6.57
CA ALA A 104 6.81 -5.82 -6.24
C ALA A 104 6.62 -7.12 -7.01
N GLN A 105 7.72 -7.82 -7.25
CA GLN A 105 7.73 -9.17 -7.82
C GLN A 105 8.16 -10.15 -6.74
N LYS A 106 7.56 -11.34 -6.72
CA LYS A 106 7.92 -12.45 -5.85
C LYS A 106 9.41 -12.76 -6.02
N GLU A 107 10.14 -12.76 -4.91
CA GLU A 107 11.52 -13.22 -4.91
C GLU A 107 11.58 -14.69 -5.34
N SER A 108 12.46 -15.00 -6.28
CA SER A 108 12.75 -16.40 -6.64
C SER A 108 13.41 -17.07 -5.46
N GLN A 109 12.78 -18.13 -4.93
CA GLN A 109 13.46 -19.00 -3.98
C GLN A 109 14.53 -19.78 -4.75
N GLN A 110 15.79 -19.61 -4.36
CA GLN A 110 16.92 -20.39 -4.86
C GLN A 110 16.87 -21.82 -4.31
#